data_AF-A0A2J6H4Y6-F1
#
_entry.id   AF-A0A2J6H4Y6-F1
#
_cell.length_a   1.000
_cell.length_b   1.000
_cell.length_c   1.000
_cell.angle_alpha   90.00
_cell.angle_beta   90.00
_cell.angle_gamma   90.00
#
_symmetry.space_group_name_H-M   'P 1'
#
loop_
_entity.id
_entity.type
_entity.pdbx_description
1 polymer ?
#
loop_
_entity_poly.entity_id
_entity_poly.type
_entity_poly.pdbx_seq_one_letter_code
_entity_poly.pdbx_strand_id
1 'polypeptide(L)'
;MERKHFLRSFAIAAAATPMLLDACKKDSADTAIDSTGTTTSADTNAGSSACRVTPTEVEGPYPYPGGELKNPLDRSDITGGQTGVPLVFNLLVVNTNDNCNVVQNARVD
;
A
#
# COMPACT_ATOMS: atom_id res chain seq x y z
N MET A 1 31.97 37.66 -10.72
CA MET A 1 31.41 38.51 -9.64
C MET A 1 29.87 38.41 -9.63
N GLU A 2 29.28 37.20 -9.52
CA GLU A 2 27.82 37.09 -9.76
C GLU A 2 27.01 36.39 -8.66
N ARG A 3 27.66 35.65 -7.77
CA ARG A 3 26.96 34.96 -6.65
C ARG A 3 26.41 35.91 -5.58
N LYS A 4 27.03 37.08 -5.42
CA LYS A 4 26.62 38.09 -4.42
C LYS A 4 25.46 38.96 -4.90
N HIS A 5 25.29 39.10 -6.22
CA HIS A 5 24.19 39.87 -6.80
C HIS A 5 22.89 39.05 -6.76
N PHE A 6 22.98 37.75 -7.06
CA PHE A 6 21.84 36.82 -6.97
C PHE A 6 21.22 36.78 -5.57
N LEU A 7 22.04 36.67 -4.52
CA LEU A 7 21.56 36.66 -3.13
C LEU A 7 20.94 38.00 -2.70
N ARG A 8 21.44 39.14 -3.21
CA ARG A 8 20.84 40.45 -2.94
C ARG A 8 19.51 40.64 -3.67
N SER A 9 19.39 40.18 -4.92
CA SER A 9 18.13 40.25 -5.68
C SER A 9 17.06 39.33 -5.11
N PHE A 10 17.41 38.14 -4.60
CA PHE A 10 16.44 37.22 -3.98
C PHE A 10 15.92 37.75 -2.63
N ALA A 11 16.78 38.35 -1.81
CA ALA A 11 16.38 38.92 -0.52
C ALA A 11 15.40 40.10 -0.64
N ILE A 12 15.44 40.82 -1.76
CA ILE A 12 14.51 41.95 -2.03
C ILE A 12 13.18 41.45 -2.58
N ALA A 13 13.16 40.34 -3.32
CA ALA A 13 11.93 39.75 -3.88
C ALA A 13 11.02 39.10 -2.81
N ALA A 14 11.55 38.78 -1.62
CA ALA A 14 10.78 38.17 -0.54
C ALA A 14 9.93 39.17 0.28
N ALA A 15 10.07 40.48 0.06
CA ALA A 15 9.40 41.51 0.86
C ALA A 15 8.11 42.06 0.24
N ALA A 16 7.68 41.56 -0.93
CA ALA A 16 6.56 42.10 -1.68
C ALA A 16 5.53 41.04 -2.11
N THR A 17 5.03 40.22 -1.18
CA THR A 17 3.74 39.53 -1.31
C THR A 17 3.11 39.27 0.07
N PRO A 18 2.13 40.08 0.52
CA PRO A 18 1.19 39.62 1.53
C PRO A 18 0.10 38.80 0.83
N MET A 19 -0.38 37.75 1.51
CA MET A 19 -1.62 37.01 1.21
C MET A 19 -1.56 35.80 0.26
N LEU A 20 -0.74 34.78 0.60
CA LEU A 20 -1.04 33.38 0.23
C LEU A 20 -0.70 32.39 1.37
N LEU A 21 -0.68 32.83 2.64
CA LEU A 21 -0.39 31.95 3.78
C LEU A 21 -1.63 31.21 4.33
N ASP A 22 -2.84 31.45 3.83
CA ASP A 22 -4.06 30.77 4.31
C ASP A 22 -4.38 29.46 3.56
N ALA A 23 -3.62 29.14 2.50
CA ALA A 23 -3.78 27.89 1.74
C ALA A 23 -2.99 26.70 2.33
N CYS A 24 -2.12 26.95 3.32
CA CYS A 24 -1.33 25.92 4.02
C CYS A 24 -1.77 25.74 5.48
N LYS A 25 -3.05 25.91 5.79
CA LYS A 25 -3.62 25.30 7.01
C LYS A 25 -3.60 23.79 6.84
N LYS A 26 -2.49 23.19 7.27
CA LYS A 26 -2.45 21.77 7.63
C LYS A 26 -3.26 21.64 8.90
N ASP A 27 -4.41 20.99 8.80
CA ASP A 27 -5.18 20.57 9.96
C ASP A 27 -4.25 19.80 10.91
N SER A 28 -4.40 20.04 12.20
CA SER A 28 -3.48 19.58 13.23
C SER A 28 -3.61 18.06 13.39
N ALA A 29 -2.84 17.31 12.61
CA ALA A 29 -2.49 15.93 12.92
C ALA A 29 -1.05 15.94 13.42
N ASP A 30 -0.91 16.03 14.74
CA ASP A 30 0.32 15.71 15.47
C ASP A 30 0.82 14.35 14.97
N THR A 31 1.92 14.37 14.24
CA THR A 31 2.61 13.14 13.84
C THR A 31 4.00 13.23 14.43
N ALA A 32 4.11 12.79 15.68
CA ALA A 32 5.39 12.34 16.22
C ALA A 32 5.96 11.31 15.24
N ILE A 33 7.13 11.60 14.69
CA ILE A 33 7.91 10.63 13.93
C ILE A 33 8.46 9.64 14.96
N ASP A 34 7.76 8.51 15.12
CA ASP A 34 8.32 7.32 15.74
C ASP A 34 8.89 6.41 14.65
N SER A 35 10.13 6.00 14.86
CA SER A 35 10.93 5.18 13.96
C SER A 35 10.64 3.71 14.23
N THR A 36 9.52 3.21 13.74
CA THR A 36 9.27 1.76 13.62
C THR A 36 8.54 1.47 12.31
N GLY A 37 9.05 0.50 11.55
CA GLY A 37 8.70 0.24 10.15
C GLY A 37 7.21 0.29 9.85
N THR A 38 6.84 1.10 8.86
CA THR A 38 5.49 1.20 8.30
C THR A 38 5.10 -0.15 7.71
N THR A 39 4.32 -0.92 8.46
CA THR A 39 3.42 -1.90 7.86
C THR A 39 2.30 -1.08 7.23
N THR A 40 2.26 -1.00 5.91
CA THR A 40 1.07 -0.48 5.22
C THR A 40 -0.05 -1.48 5.49
N SER A 41 -0.89 -1.20 6.50
CA SER A 41 -2.16 -1.89 6.65
C SER A 41 -2.92 -1.71 5.35
N ALA A 42 -3.13 -2.81 4.62
CA ALA A 42 -4.17 -2.83 3.59
C ALA A 42 -5.47 -2.40 4.28
N ASP A 43 -6.17 -1.46 3.67
CA ASP A 43 -7.44 -0.93 4.15
C ASP A 43 -8.46 -2.09 4.13
N THR A 44 -8.60 -2.80 5.26
CA THR A 44 -9.57 -3.92 5.40
C THR A 44 -10.99 -3.41 5.54
N ASN A 45 -11.18 -2.10 5.69
CA ASN A 45 -12.46 -1.43 5.59
C ASN A 45 -12.80 -1.13 4.13
N ALA A 46 -13.10 -2.18 3.36
CA ALA A 46 -13.96 -2.02 2.19
C ALA A 46 -15.35 -1.62 2.69
N GLY A 47 -15.54 -0.32 2.96
CA GLY A 47 -16.86 0.24 3.24
C GLY A 47 -17.84 -0.25 2.18
N SER A 48 -19.03 -0.66 2.60
CA SER A 48 -20.08 -1.36 1.84
C SER A 48 -20.39 -0.82 0.42
N SER A 49 -19.91 0.36 0.05
CA SER A 49 -19.98 0.93 -1.30
C SER A 49 -18.91 0.41 -2.29
N ALA A 50 -17.80 -0.19 -1.84
CA ALA A 50 -16.62 -0.50 -2.68
C ALA A 50 -16.30 -2.00 -2.89
N CYS A 51 -17.09 -2.92 -2.33
CA CYS A 51 -16.89 -4.34 -2.59
C CYS A 51 -17.30 -4.68 -4.02
N ARG A 52 -16.31 -4.97 -4.85
CA ARG A 52 -16.45 -5.30 -6.27
C ARG A 52 -15.62 -6.53 -6.56
N VAL A 53 -15.96 -7.21 -7.64
CA VAL A 53 -15.20 -8.37 -8.11
C VAL A 53 -13.80 -7.91 -8.51
N THR A 54 -12.77 -8.51 -7.90
CA THR A 54 -11.37 -8.31 -8.28
C THR A 54 -11.17 -8.69 -9.75
N PRO A 55 -10.41 -7.92 -10.55
CA PRO A 55 -10.15 -8.28 -11.95
C PRO A 55 -9.47 -9.64 -12.04
N THR A 56 -9.77 -10.36 -13.12
CA THR A 56 -9.18 -11.68 -13.43
C THR A 56 -7.98 -11.53 -14.35
N GLU A 57 -6.91 -12.25 -14.06
CA GLU A 57 -5.71 -12.34 -14.88
C GLU A 57 -5.58 -13.74 -15.53
N VAL A 58 -4.68 -13.89 -16.50
CA VAL A 58 -4.37 -15.21 -17.10
C VAL A 58 -3.36 -15.95 -16.21
N GLU A 59 -3.67 -17.20 -15.85
CA GLU A 59 -2.89 -18.06 -14.94
C GLU A 59 -1.40 -18.20 -15.28
N GLY A 60 -1.05 -18.17 -16.57
CA GLY A 60 0.33 -18.31 -17.04
C GLY A 60 0.81 -19.78 -17.10
N PRO A 61 2.07 -20.01 -17.46
CA PRO A 61 2.57 -21.35 -17.81
C PRO A 61 3.05 -22.21 -16.61
N TYR A 62 3.12 -21.67 -15.39
CA TYR A 62 3.68 -22.35 -14.22
C TYR A 62 2.71 -22.56 -13.03
N PRO A 63 1.47 -23.01 -13.23
CA PRO A 63 0.61 -23.40 -12.11
C PRO A 63 0.99 -24.78 -11.54
N TYR A 64 0.46 -25.16 -10.38
CA TYR A 64 0.71 -26.45 -9.72
C TYR A 64 -0.49 -27.42 -9.72
N PRO A 65 -1.32 -27.51 -10.79
CA PRO A 65 -2.68 -28.07 -10.71
C PRO A 65 -2.71 -29.55 -10.31
N GLY A 66 -1.73 -30.33 -10.77
CA GLY A 66 -1.65 -31.75 -10.44
C GLY A 66 -1.29 -32.02 -8.97
N GLY A 67 -0.50 -31.13 -8.38
CA GLY A 67 -0.13 -31.22 -6.98
C GLY A 67 -1.14 -30.56 -6.06
N GLU A 68 -1.77 -29.47 -6.48
CA GLU A 68 -2.91 -28.85 -5.78
C GLU A 68 -4.01 -29.87 -5.44
N LEU A 69 -4.31 -30.79 -6.37
CA LEU A 69 -5.36 -31.79 -6.18
C LEU A 69 -4.92 -33.02 -5.36
N LYS A 70 -3.64 -33.42 -5.43
CA LYS A 70 -3.16 -34.71 -4.91
C LYS A 70 -2.19 -34.60 -3.74
N ASN A 71 -1.48 -33.48 -3.63
CA ASN A 71 -0.45 -33.19 -2.65
C ASN A 71 -0.37 -31.68 -2.39
N PRO A 72 -1.41 -31.08 -1.78
CA PRO A 72 -1.45 -29.65 -1.54
C PRO A 72 -0.32 -29.21 -0.60
N LEU A 73 0.32 -28.09 -0.93
CA LEU A 73 1.36 -27.48 -0.10
C LEU A 73 0.74 -26.49 0.89
N ASP A 74 0.18 -27.00 1.97
CA ASP A 74 -0.42 -26.16 3.03
C ASP A 74 0.67 -25.64 3.98
N ARG A 75 1.15 -24.42 3.71
CA ARG A 75 2.19 -23.74 4.49
C ARG A 75 2.08 -22.22 4.37
N SER A 76 2.40 -21.51 5.44
CA SER A 76 2.45 -20.03 5.44
C SER A 76 3.81 -19.47 5.02
N ASP A 77 4.90 -20.21 5.22
CA ASP A 77 6.24 -19.83 4.81
C ASP A 77 6.65 -20.58 3.53
N ILE A 78 6.90 -19.81 2.47
CA ILE A 78 7.33 -20.31 1.16
C ILE A 78 8.78 -19.95 0.81
N THR A 79 9.56 -19.39 1.75
CA THR A 79 10.93 -18.91 1.50
C THR A 79 11.83 -20.00 0.92
N GLY A 80 11.71 -21.23 1.41
CA GLY A 80 12.39 -22.40 0.85
C GLY A 80 13.93 -22.26 0.83
N GLY A 81 14.50 -21.44 1.72
CA GLY A 81 15.93 -21.14 1.75
C GLY A 81 16.43 -20.20 0.63
N GLN A 82 15.53 -19.60 -0.13
CA GLN A 82 15.89 -18.65 -1.19
C GLN A 82 16.40 -17.33 -0.60
N THR A 83 17.34 -16.70 -1.31
CA THR A 83 17.86 -15.37 -0.95
C THR A 83 16.93 -14.27 -1.48
N GLY A 84 16.65 -13.23 -0.69
CA GLY A 84 15.83 -12.11 -1.12
C GLY A 84 15.46 -11.16 0.03
N VAL A 85 14.56 -10.21 -0.25
CA VAL A 85 13.95 -9.36 0.78
C VAL A 85 12.69 -10.05 1.30
N PRO A 86 12.54 -10.28 2.62
CA PRO A 86 11.34 -10.88 3.18
C PRO A 86 10.09 -10.05 2.90
N LEU A 87 9.03 -10.72 2.44
CA LEU A 87 7.70 -10.13 2.26
C LEU A 87 6.67 -10.98 3.00
N VAL A 88 5.84 -10.34 3.81
CA VAL A 88 4.67 -10.96 4.42
C VAL A 88 3.45 -10.52 3.60
N PHE A 89 2.69 -11.49 3.10
CA PHE A 89 1.51 -11.25 2.28
C PHE A 89 0.26 -11.76 3.00
N ASN A 90 -0.68 -10.85 3.28
CA ASN A 90 -1.95 -11.16 3.94
C ASN A 90 -3.10 -10.86 2.97
N LEU A 91 -3.95 -11.86 2.71
CA LEU A 91 -5.15 -11.71 1.88
C LEU A 91 -6.39 -11.96 2.74
N LEU A 92 -7.41 -11.12 2.55
CA LEU A 92 -8.75 -11.37 3.03
C LEU A 92 -9.65 -11.73 1.85
N VAL A 93 -10.17 -12.94 1.84
CA VAL A 93 -11.09 -13.40 0.78
C VAL A 93 -12.53 -13.13 1.23
N VAL A 94 -13.27 -12.38 0.41
CA VAL A 94 -14.67 -12.02 0.67
C VAL A 94 -15.57 -12.41 -0.51
N ASN A 95 -16.85 -12.64 -0.23
CA ASN A 95 -17.84 -12.93 -1.26
C ASN A 95 -18.65 -11.68 -1.61
N THR A 96 -18.45 -11.14 -2.81
CA THR A 96 -19.17 -9.96 -3.31
C THR A 96 -20.68 -10.18 -3.47
N ASN A 97 -21.14 -11.42 -3.55
CA ASN A 97 -22.56 -11.80 -3.63
C ASN A 97 -23.21 -12.03 -2.26
N ASP A 98 -22.42 -12.04 -1.19
CA ASP A 98 -22.88 -12.27 0.18
C ASP A 98 -22.41 -11.13 1.09
N ASN A 99 -22.78 -9.90 0.74
CA ASN A 99 -22.46 -8.69 1.51
C ASN A 99 -20.99 -8.53 1.90
N CYS A 100 -20.07 -9.15 1.14
CA CYS A 100 -18.63 -9.12 1.39
C CYS A 100 -18.25 -9.78 2.70
N ASN A 101 -19.06 -10.75 3.12
CA ASN A 101 -18.74 -11.67 4.18
C ASN A 101 -17.48 -12.44 3.83
N VAL A 102 -16.70 -12.73 4.87
CA VAL A 102 -15.45 -13.49 4.76
C VAL A 102 -15.75 -14.92 4.32
N VAL A 103 -14.99 -15.40 3.33
CA VAL A 103 -15.06 -16.79 2.89
C VAL A 103 -14.22 -17.65 3.84
N GLN A 104 -14.91 -18.43 4.68
CA GLN A 104 -14.24 -19.32 5.63
C GLN A 104 -13.56 -20.47 4.90
N ASN A 105 -12.34 -20.81 5.34
CA ASN A 105 -11.53 -21.91 4.80
C ASN A 105 -11.30 -21.82 3.27
N ALA A 106 -11.21 -20.60 2.73
CA ALA A 106 -10.78 -20.40 1.35
C ALA A 106 -9.35 -20.93 1.17
N ARG A 107 -9.16 -21.81 0.19
CA ARG A 107 -7.83 -22.26 -0.22
C ARG A 107 -7.18 -21.20 -1.09
N VAL A 108 -5.95 -20.83 -0.74
CA VAL A 108 -5.11 -19.87 -1.47
C VAL A 108 -3.80 -20.58 -1.78
N ASP A 109 -3.40 -20.53 -3.05
CA ASP A 109 -2.14 -21.09 -3.55
C ASP A 109 -1.17 -19.99 -3.98
#